data_AF-A0A2N0SI93-F1
#
_entry.id   AF-A0A2N0SI93-F1
#
_cell.length_a   1.000
_cell.length_b   1.000
_cell.length_c   1.000
_cell.angle_alpha   90.00
_cell.angle_beta   90.00
_cell.angle_gamma   90.00
#
_symmetry.space_group_name_H-M   'P 1'
#
loop_
_entity.id
_entity.type
_entity.pdbx_description
1 polymer ?
#
loop_
_entity_poly.entity_id
_entity_poly.type
_entity_poly.pdbx_seq_one_letter_code
_entity_poly.pdbx_strand_id
1 'polypeptide(L)'
;MSAIQKFIRELVTTCQDTGMNIPNKNPPIQHCNPQGPIETSLRQVWVKAGNLAKSKPQLILCILPNTGVPLYAEIKRVSDTVIGVASQCIQGKHMFAAKKQYCANVCLKMNVKLGGMNSFIDPTQVPFITQRPTILMGADVTHPAPGAENTGRPSIAAVTASMDAKASRYAASIRVQTGRQEVISDLAEMVKELLKTFYQTCGRKPDRILFYRDGVSEGQFSIVLKDEVKAIKEACKSLDEKYKPTITFVIVQKRHHTRFFPMESKDADRTGNCQPGTVVESVITHPFEFDFYLQSHPGLQGTSRPTHYHVLLDENGFNSDSLQTLSYNLCYVFARCTRAVSLVPPVYYAHLVCARARFHASGENWSDPDTSEGAGGVASYAAVKAELLKVMYFM
;
A
#
# COMPACT_ATOMS: atom_id res chain seq x y z
N MET A 1 29.89 21.53 10.46
CA MET A 1 28.54 20.99 10.23
C MET A 1 28.59 19.48 10.34
N SER A 2 27.82 18.89 11.26
CA SER A 2 27.78 17.43 11.43
C SER A 2 27.21 16.75 10.17
N ALA A 3 27.50 15.46 9.97
CA ALA A 3 26.97 14.69 8.84
C ALA A 3 25.42 14.74 8.80
N ILE A 4 24.78 14.67 9.97
CA ILE A 4 23.32 14.77 10.11
C ILE A 4 22.81 16.13 9.61
N GLN A 5 23.45 17.24 9.99
CA GLN A 5 23.05 18.57 9.53
C GLN A 5 23.20 18.74 8.01
N LYS A 6 24.26 18.17 7.42
CA LYS A 6 24.45 18.17 5.95
C LYS A 6 23.31 17.42 5.25
N PHE A 7 22.95 16.24 5.76
CA PHE A 7 21.83 15.46 5.23
C PHE A 7 20.49 16.20 5.36
N ILE A 8 20.20 16.78 6.53
CA ILE A 8 18.95 17.54 6.74
C ILE A 8 18.86 18.70 5.74
N ARG A 9 19.96 19.43 5.52
CA ARG A 9 20.00 20.51 4.53
C ARG A 9 19.68 20.01 3.12
N GLU A 10 20.32 18.93 2.69
CA GLU A 10 20.07 18.36 1.35
C GLU A 10 18.63 17.87 1.21
N LEU A 11 18.09 17.21 2.23
CA LEU A 11 16.70 16.75 2.24
C LEU A 11 15.72 17.92 2.17
N VAL A 12 15.90 18.96 3.00
CA VAL A 12 15.06 20.17 2.99
C VAL A 12 15.11 20.89 1.66
N THR A 13 16.31 21.02 1.08
CA THR A 13 16.49 21.64 -0.25
C THR A 13 15.77 20.82 -1.32
N THR A 14 15.92 19.50 -1.30
CA THR A 14 15.23 18.61 -2.24
C THR A 14 13.72 18.67 -2.08
N CYS A 15 13.21 18.72 -0.85
CA CYS A 15 11.78 18.91 -0.59
C CYS A 15 11.27 20.25 -1.15
N GLN A 16 12.03 21.34 -0.99
CA GLN A 16 11.68 22.64 -1.55
C GLN A 16 11.66 22.62 -3.07
N ASP A 17 12.68 22.03 -3.71
CA ASP A 17 12.77 21.88 -5.16
C ASP A 17 11.58 21.09 -5.75
N THR A 18 10.97 20.19 -4.96
CA THR A 18 9.82 19.38 -5.37
C THR A 18 8.48 19.94 -4.88
N GLY A 19 8.45 21.15 -4.32
CA GLY A 19 7.22 21.82 -3.88
C GLY A 19 6.73 21.45 -2.48
N MET A 20 7.48 20.64 -1.72
CA MET A 20 7.20 20.32 -0.32
C MET A 20 7.96 21.29 0.61
N ASN A 21 7.32 22.37 1.04
CA ASN A 21 7.94 23.34 1.94
C ASN A 21 8.04 22.80 3.38
N ILE A 22 9.25 22.81 3.95
CA ILE A 22 9.51 22.46 5.35
C ILE A 22 9.91 23.74 6.10
N PRO A 23 9.01 24.32 6.93
CA PRO A 23 9.30 25.56 7.66
C PRO A 23 10.43 25.38 8.68
N ASN A 24 10.45 24.27 9.41
CA ASN A 24 11.48 23.99 10.40
C ASN A 24 12.71 23.35 9.74
N LYS A 25 13.68 24.19 9.33
CA LYS A 25 14.93 23.75 8.69
C LYS A 25 15.97 23.19 9.67
N ASN A 26 15.78 23.39 10.99
CA ASN A 26 16.71 22.98 12.04
C ASN A 26 15.96 22.21 13.15
N PRO A 27 15.39 21.02 12.83
CA PRO A 27 14.67 20.24 13.82
C PRO A 27 15.59 19.80 14.98
N PRO A 28 15.06 19.60 16.20
CA PRO A 28 15.84 19.10 17.31
C PRO A 28 16.35 17.68 17.01
N ILE A 29 17.63 17.44 17.29
CA ILE A 29 18.30 16.16 17.09
C ILE A 29 18.49 15.48 18.45
N GLN A 30 18.24 14.16 18.51
CA GLN A 30 18.49 13.34 19.68
C GLN A 30 19.14 12.02 19.25
N HIS A 31 20.23 11.67 19.92
CA HIS A 31 20.88 10.38 19.77
C HIS A 31 20.25 9.39 20.75
N CYS A 32 19.81 8.24 20.24
CA CYS A 32 19.13 7.20 21.01
C CYS A 32 19.90 5.89 20.89
N ASN A 33 19.85 5.04 21.93
CA ASN A 33 20.41 3.70 21.90
C ASN A 33 19.49 2.75 21.09
N PRO A 34 19.95 2.15 19.97
CA PRO A 34 19.14 1.25 19.15
C PRO A 34 18.80 -0.08 19.86
N GLN A 35 19.49 -0.43 20.94
CA GLN A 35 19.16 -1.57 21.81
C GLN A 35 18.45 -1.13 23.10
N GLY A 36 18.19 0.17 23.26
CA GLY A 36 17.53 0.73 24.44
C GLY A 36 16.01 0.69 24.36
N PRO A 37 15.32 1.34 25.32
CA PRO A 37 13.87 1.45 25.31
C PRO A 37 13.41 2.40 24.20
N ILE A 38 13.13 1.83 23.01
CA ILE A 38 12.76 2.58 21.80
C ILE A 38 11.47 3.37 22.00
N GLU A 39 10.47 2.79 22.67
CA GLU A 39 9.22 3.49 22.98
C GLU A 39 9.46 4.76 23.79
N THR A 40 10.20 4.66 24.89
CA THR A 40 10.55 5.81 25.73
C THR A 40 11.32 6.86 24.94
N SER A 41 12.28 6.43 24.12
CA SER A 41 13.09 7.31 23.29
C SER A 41 12.25 8.10 22.29
N LEU A 42 11.33 7.43 21.57
CA LEU A 42 10.45 8.09 20.60
C LEU A 42 9.47 9.06 21.28
N ARG A 43 8.91 8.70 22.45
CA ARG A 43 8.05 9.59 23.24
C ARG A 43 8.79 10.85 23.66
N GLN A 44 10.02 10.72 24.16
CA GLN A 44 10.85 11.86 24.55
C GLN A 44 11.15 12.78 23.37
N VAL A 45 11.52 12.22 22.21
CA VAL A 45 11.75 12.99 20.98
C VAL A 45 10.50 13.75 20.56
N TRP A 46 9.34 13.09 20.58
CA TRP A 46 8.07 13.70 20.22
C TRP A 46 7.69 14.85 21.16
N VAL A 47 7.81 14.66 22.48
CA VAL A 47 7.55 15.72 23.48
C VAL A 47 8.52 16.88 23.32
N LYS A 48 9.82 16.61 23.18
CA LYS A 48 10.86 17.64 23.01
C LYS A 48 10.62 18.47 21.76
N ALA A 49 10.33 17.84 20.63
CA ALA A 49 10.01 18.51 19.39
C ALA A 49 8.73 19.35 19.51
N GLY A 50 7.70 18.80 20.19
CA GLY A 50 6.44 19.50 20.39
C GLY A 50 6.56 20.75 21.26
N ASN A 51 7.31 20.66 22.36
CA ASN A 51 7.56 21.78 23.26
C ASN A 51 8.35 22.91 22.56
N LEU A 52 9.35 22.56 21.76
CA LEU A 52 10.16 23.54 21.04
C LEU A 52 9.35 24.25 19.94
N ALA A 53 8.51 23.51 19.22
CA ALA A 53 7.67 24.06 18.15
C ALA A 53 6.37 24.71 18.66
N LYS A 54 6.02 24.51 19.94
CA LYS A 54 4.70 24.84 20.52
C LYS A 54 3.53 24.27 19.71
N SER A 55 3.74 23.11 19.08
CA SER A 55 2.77 22.42 18.22
C SER A 55 3.05 20.93 18.18
N LYS A 56 2.06 20.09 17.89
CA LYS A 56 2.29 18.65 17.72
C LYS A 56 3.24 18.40 16.53
N PRO A 57 4.31 17.60 16.68
CA PRO A 57 5.17 17.22 15.57
C PRO A 57 4.40 16.45 14.49
N GLN A 58 4.61 16.79 13.22
CA GLN A 58 3.95 16.14 12.09
C GLN A 58 4.67 14.86 11.64
N LEU A 59 6.01 14.81 11.82
CA LEU A 59 6.84 13.70 11.36
C LEU A 59 8.03 13.48 12.31
N ILE A 60 8.41 12.22 12.52
CA ILE A 60 9.70 11.83 13.11
C ILE A 60 10.56 11.17 12.02
N LEU A 61 11.75 11.73 11.78
CA LEU A 61 12.75 11.13 10.90
C LEU A 61 13.72 10.28 11.73
N CYS A 62 13.69 8.96 11.54
CA CYS A 62 14.54 8.00 12.26
C CYS A 62 15.74 7.60 11.40
N ILE A 63 16.96 7.84 11.88
CA ILE A 63 18.19 7.43 11.21
C ILE A 63 18.67 6.12 11.85
N LEU A 64 18.64 5.03 11.08
CA LEU A 64 18.94 3.68 11.53
C LEU A 64 20.41 3.32 11.27
N PRO A 65 21.10 2.63 12.20
CA PRO A 65 22.49 2.22 12.00
C PRO A 65 22.63 1.07 10.98
N ASN A 66 21.60 0.24 10.80
CA ASN A 66 21.63 -0.96 9.97
C ASN A 66 20.23 -1.26 9.37
N THR A 67 20.11 -2.42 8.72
CA THR A 67 18.88 -2.96 8.11
C THR A 67 18.06 -3.85 9.05
N GLY A 68 18.39 -3.86 10.35
CA GLY A 68 17.77 -4.77 11.32
C GLY A 68 16.26 -4.59 11.41
N VAL A 69 15.53 -5.67 11.13
CA VAL A 69 14.06 -5.71 11.20
C VAL A 69 13.52 -5.37 12.60
N PRO A 70 14.09 -5.87 13.72
CA PRO A 70 13.52 -5.63 15.05
C PRO A 70 13.43 -4.14 15.42
N LEU A 71 14.50 -3.36 15.17
CA LEU A 71 14.51 -1.93 15.45
C LEU A 71 13.52 -1.17 14.57
N TYR A 72 13.46 -1.51 13.28
CA TYR A 72 12.49 -0.90 12.36
C TYR A 72 11.04 -1.22 12.78
N ALA A 73 10.77 -2.48 13.12
CA ALA A 73 9.47 -2.95 13.56
C ALA A 73 9.01 -2.21 14.81
N GLU A 74 9.87 -2.11 15.83
CA GLU A 74 9.53 -1.41 17.08
C GLU A 74 9.29 0.09 16.87
N ILE A 75 10.07 0.76 16.00
CA ILE A 75 9.79 2.15 15.62
C ILE A 75 8.42 2.28 14.98
N LYS A 76 8.03 1.36 14.10
CA LYS A 76 6.72 1.38 13.43
C LYS A 76 5.58 1.05 14.38
N ARG A 77 5.73 0.06 15.25
CA ARG A 77 4.78 -0.25 16.31
C ARG A 77 4.52 1.01 17.15
N VAL A 78 5.57 1.61 17.69
CA VAL A 78 5.45 2.79 18.56
C VAL A 78 4.88 4.00 17.79
N SER A 79 5.39 4.31 16.59
CA SER A 79 4.91 5.47 15.84
C SER A 79 3.45 5.33 15.42
N ASP A 80 3.06 4.13 14.97
CA ASP A 80 1.77 3.90 14.31
C ASP A 80 0.65 3.59 15.34
N THR A 81 0.96 2.88 16.42
CA THR A 81 -0.06 2.33 17.35
C THR A 81 -0.01 2.95 18.75
N VAL A 82 1.12 3.57 19.13
CA VAL A 82 1.31 4.15 20.46
C VAL A 82 1.24 5.67 20.46
N ILE A 83 2.07 6.34 19.64
CA ILE A 83 2.17 7.80 19.58
C ILE A 83 1.19 8.40 18.58
N GLY A 84 1.01 7.77 17.41
CA GLY A 84 0.14 8.29 16.35
C GLY A 84 0.79 9.42 15.55
N VAL A 85 2.06 9.25 15.16
CA VAL A 85 2.81 10.24 14.37
C VAL A 85 3.47 9.57 13.18
N ALA A 86 3.47 10.24 12.03
CA ALA A 86 4.11 9.72 10.84
C ALA A 86 5.62 9.56 11.08
N SER A 87 6.18 8.39 10.76
CA SER A 87 7.61 8.14 10.86
C SER A 87 8.24 7.83 9.50
N GLN A 88 9.41 8.40 9.25
CA GLN A 88 10.24 8.10 8.08
C GLN A 88 11.58 7.57 8.53
N CYS A 89 11.89 6.32 8.19
CA CYS A 89 13.17 5.71 8.51
C CYS A 89 14.13 5.84 7.32
N ILE A 90 15.39 6.15 7.58
CA ILE A 90 16.49 6.15 6.61
C ILE A 90 17.68 5.37 7.17
N GLN A 91 18.55 4.85 6.31
CA GLN A 91 19.77 4.16 6.76
C GLN A 91 20.92 5.16 6.89
N GLY A 92 21.75 4.98 7.92
CA GLY A 92 22.90 5.85 8.21
C GLY A 92 23.83 6.05 7.01
N LYS A 93 24.06 5.00 6.20
CA LYS A 93 24.87 5.11 4.97
C LYS A 93 24.37 6.19 3.99
N HIS A 94 23.06 6.42 3.91
CA HIS A 94 22.48 7.45 3.05
C HIS A 94 22.51 8.84 3.70
N MET A 95 22.60 8.91 5.03
CA MET A 95 22.88 10.16 5.74
C MET A 95 24.33 10.60 5.52
N PHE A 96 25.29 9.68 5.56
CA PHE A 96 26.70 9.99 5.27
C PHE A 96 26.94 10.37 3.79
N ALA A 97 26.16 9.80 2.87
CA ALA A 97 26.20 10.11 1.44
C ALA A 97 24.84 10.60 0.94
N ALA A 98 24.48 11.83 1.31
CA ALA A 98 23.21 12.48 0.98
C ALA A 98 23.09 12.76 -0.53
N LYS A 99 22.70 11.76 -1.32
CA LYS A 99 22.45 11.92 -2.76
C LYS A 99 21.08 12.55 -2.98
N LYS A 100 20.99 13.56 -3.85
CA LYS A 100 19.73 14.23 -4.22
C LYS A 100 18.63 13.25 -4.65
N GLN A 101 18.95 12.27 -5.49
CA GLN A 101 17.98 11.25 -5.93
C GLN A 101 17.42 10.41 -4.78
N TYR A 102 18.24 10.10 -3.76
CA TYR A 102 17.77 9.39 -2.57
C TYR A 102 16.82 10.28 -1.76
N CYS A 103 17.19 11.55 -1.54
CA CYS A 103 16.35 12.52 -0.86
C CYS A 103 15.02 12.74 -1.58
N ALA A 104 15.00 12.76 -2.91
CA ALA A 104 13.78 12.87 -3.72
C ALA A 104 12.84 11.67 -3.47
N ASN A 105 13.38 10.44 -3.45
CA ASN A 105 12.58 9.25 -3.14
C ASN A 105 12.08 9.23 -1.67
N VAL A 106 12.84 9.79 -0.74
CA VAL A 106 12.39 10.00 0.65
C VAL A 106 11.28 11.05 0.71
N CYS A 107 11.42 12.14 -0.04
CA CYS A 107 10.41 13.21 -0.15
C CYS A 107 9.07 12.67 -0.67
N LEU A 108 9.08 11.82 -1.70
CA LEU A 108 7.87 11.16 -2.21
C LEU A 108 7.09 10.45 -1.09
N LYS A 109 7.80 9.74 -0.20
CA LYS A 109 7.19 9.02 0.92
C LYS A 109 6.73 9.96 2.03
N MET A 110 7.52 10.98 2.35
CA MET A 110 7.16 11.97 3.38
C MET A 110 5.91 12.75 3.00
N ASN A 111 5.80 13.19 1.75
CA ASN A 111 4.66 13.98 1.27
C ASN A 111 3.33 13.23 1.46
N VAL A 112 3.24 11.96 1.02
CA VAL A 112 2.00 11.17 1.14
C VAL A 112 1.68 10.72 2.56
N LYS A 113 2.69 10.53 3.42
CA LYS A 113 2.48 10.29 4.86
C LYS A 113 1.88 11.49 5.58
N LEU A 114 2.12 12.69 5.05
CA LEU A 114 1.59 13.95 5.57
C LEU A 114 0.31 14.39 4.84
N GLY A 115 -0.27 13.51 4.01
CA GLY A 115 -1.55 13.76 3.32
C GLY A 115 -1.42 14.49 1.98
N GLY A 116 -0.20 14.76 1.52
CA GLY A 116 0.06 15.34 0.20
C GLY A 116 -0.16 14.35 -0.95
N MET A 117 -0.18 14.87 -2.17
CA MET A 117 -0.26 14.11 -3.41
C MET A 117 0.98 14.39 -4.25
N ASN A 118 1.68 13.36 -4.71
CA ASN A 118 2.89 13.51 -5.52
C ASN A 118 2.58 13.81 -6.99
N SER A 119 1.61 13.07 -7.53
CA SER A 119 1.16 13.18 -8.92
C SER A 119 -0.26 12.59 -9.02
N PHE A 120 -0.96 12.95 -10.08
CA PHE A 120 -2.27 12.40 -10.42
C PHE A 120 -2.38 12.25 -11.94
N ILE A 121 -3.25 11.36 -12.41
CA ILE A 121 -3.52 11.16 -13.85
C ILE A 121 -4.43 12.29 -14.33
N ASP A 122 -4.24 12.73 -15.57
CA ASP A 122 -5.15 13.66 -16.21
C ASP A 122 -6.59 13.11 -16.16
N PRO A 123 -7.58 13.88 -15.66
CA PRO A 123 -8.97 13.43 -15.57
C PRO A 123 -9.57 12.85 -16.86
N THR A 124 -9.09 13.31 -18.03
CA THR A 124 -9.52 12.84 -19.35
C THR A 124 -9.07 11.42 -19.66
N GLN A 125 -7.99 10.95 -19.02
CA GLN A 125 -7.45 9.59 -19.19
C GLN A 125 -8.07 8.57 -18.22
N VAL A 126 -8.85 9.03 -17.25
CA VAL A 126 -9.54 8.18 -16.26
C VAL A 126 -11.01 8.60 -16.05
N PRO A 127 -11.81 8.68 -17.14
CA PRO A 127 -13.20 9.16 -17.06
C PRO A 127 -14.06 8.32 -16.11
N PHE A 128 -13.76 7.03 -15.98
CA PHE A 128 -14.43 6.15 -15.02
C PHE A 128 -14.26 6.61 -13.57
N ILE A 129 -13.17 7.27 -13.19
CA ILE A 129 -12.99 7.75 -11.82
C ILE A 129 -13.63 9.14 -11.65
N THR A 130 -13.53 9.98 -12.69
CA THR A 130 -13.77 11.43 -12.56
C THR A 130 -15.19 11.85 -12.90
N GLN A 131 -15.92 11.11 -13.74
CA GLN A 131 -17.28 11.48 -14.17
C GLN A 131 -18.35 11.29 -13.08
N ARG A 132 -18.15 10.33 -12.17
CA ARG A 132 -19.08 10.04 -11.06
C ARG A 132 -18.28 9.69 -9.82
N PRO A 133 -18.79 9.95 -8.61
CA PRO A 133 -18.16 9.51 -7.37
C PRO A 133 -17.82 8.02 -7.43
N THR A 134 -16.53 7.71 -7.41
CA THR A 134 -16.03 6.35 -7.62
C THR A 134 -14.98 6.06 -6.56
N ILE A 135 -15.05 4.88 -5.95
CA ILE A 135 -14.05 4.41 -5.00
C ILE A 135 -13.31 3.22 -5.60
N LEU A 136 -11.99 3.34 -5.68
CA LEU A 136 -11.10 2.24 -6.03
C LEU A 136 -10.68 1.53 -4.76
N MET A 137 -10.84 0.22 -4.71
CA MET A 137 -10.43 -0.61 -3.59
C MET A 137 -9.40 -1.64 -4.05
N GLY A 138 -8.46 -1.94 -3.16
CA GLY A 138 -7.48 -3.00 -3.36
C GLY A 138 -7.38 -3.84 -2.11
N ALA A 139 -7.38 -5.15 -2.26
CA ALA A 139 -7.35 -6.08 -1.14
C ALA A 139 -6.32 -7.19 -1.34
N ASP A 140 -5.70 -7.58 -0.23
CA ASP A 140 -4.68 -8.63 -0.16
C ASP A 140 -4.81 -9.38 1.16
N VAL A 141 -4.46 -10.66 1.12
CA VAL A 141 -4.31 -11.50 2.30
C VAL A 141 -2.91 -12.07 2.29
N THR A 142 -2.18 -11.77 3.36
CA THR A 142 -0.82 -12.23 3.54
C THR A 142 -0.79 -13.34 4.59
N HIS A 143 -0.33 -14.52 4.19
CA HIS A 143 -0.20 -15.68 5.07
C HIS A 143 1.15 -15.75 5.80
N PRO A 144 1.25 -16.55 6.88
CA PRO A 144 2.52 -16.96 7.47
C PRO A 144 3.40 -17.71 6.47
N ALA A 145 4.71 -17.76 6.74
CA ALA A 145 5.67 -18.49 5.91
C ALA A 145 5.36 -20.00 5.83
N PRO A 146 5.75 -20.70 4.74
CA PRO A 146 5.71 -22.15 4.67
C PRO A 146 6.42 -22.80 5.87
N GLY A 147 5.88 -23.91 6.39
CA GLY A 147 6.41 -24.57 7.60
C GLY A 147 5.90 -24.00 8.92
N ALA A 148 5.24 -22.83 8.93
CA ALA A 148 4.62 -22.26 10.12
C ALA A 148 3.21 -22.83 10.43
N GLU A 149 2.83 -23.97 9.85
CA GLU A 149 1.46 -24.52 9.92
C GLU A 149 1.03 -24.85 11.34
N ASN A 150 1.97 -25.36 12.15
CA ASN A 150 1.72 -25.73 13.54
C ASN A 150 1.95 -24.56 14.53
N THR A 151 2.24 -23.35 14.03
CA THR A 151 2.55 -22.19 14.90
C THR A 151 1.30 -21.41 15.30
N GLY A 152 0.14 -21.70 14.72
CA GLY A 152 -1.10 -20.95 14.95
C GLY A 152 -1.05 -19.49 14.46
N ARG A 153 -0.03 -19.12 13.67
CA ARG A 153 0.13 -17.75 13.17
C ARG A 153 -1.05 -17.34 12.28
N PRO A 154 -1.62 -16.15 12.49
CA PRO A 154 -2.79 -15.71 11.74
C PRO A 154 -2.41 -15.24 10.33
N SER A 155 -3.42 -15.16 9.45
CA SER A 155 -3.29 -14.38 8.22
C SER A 155 -3.65 -12.93 8.51
N ILE A 156 -3.10 -12.01 7.73
CA ILE A 156 -3.44 -10.60 7.80
C ILE A 156 -4.13 -10.22 6.50
N ALA A 157 -5.35 -9.72 6.61
CA ALA A 157 -6.09 -9.13 5.51
C ALA A 157 -5.97 -7.61 5.56
N ALA A 158 -5.78 -6.98 4.41
CA ALA A 158 -5.79 -5.54 4.26
C ALA A 158 -6.69 -5.14 3.10
N VAL A 159 -7.48 -4.09 3.30
CA VAL A 159 -8.22 -3.40 2.24
C VAL A 159 -7.79 -1.95 2.25
N THR A 160 -7.40 -1.46 1.09
CA THR A 160 -7.14 -0.03 0.87
C THR A 160 -8.18 0.55 -0.06
N ALA A 161 -8.49 1.83 0.11
CA ALA A 161 -9.41 2.51 -0.78
C ALA A 161 -8.99 3.96 -1.06
N SER A 162 -9.27 4.43 -2.27
CA SER A 162 -9.00 5.81 -2.69
C SER A 162 -9.87 6.81 -1.94
N MET A 163 -9.31 7.96 -1.55
CA MET A 163 -9.96 8.99 -0.72
C MET A 163 -10.04 10.34 -1.43
N ASP A 164 -10.00 10.34 -2.76
CA ASP A 164 -10.20 11.50 -3.62
C ASP A 164 -10.61 11.06 -5.03
N ALA A 165 -11.16 11.99 -5.79
CA ALA A 165 -11.60 11.78 -7.18
C ALA A 165 -10.46 11.57 -8.18
N LYS A 166 -9.20 11.58 -7.72
CA LYS A 166 -8.00 11.39 -8.55
C LYS A 166 -7.29 10.07 -8.22
N ALA A 167 -7.86 9.26 -7.32
CA ALA A 167 -7.25 8.03 -6.82
C ALA A 167 -5.77 8.19 -6.43
N SER A 168 -5.42 9.31 -5.77
CA SER A 168 -4.03 9.63 -5.42
C SER A 168 -3.71 9.46 -3.93
N ARG A 169 -4.71 9.57 -3.05
CA ARG A 169 -4.60 9.28 -1.62
C ARG A 169 -5.43 8.05 -1.27
N TYR A 170 -4.93 7.26 -0.33
CA TYR A 170 -5.58 6.04 0.12
C TYR A 170 -5.67 5.99 1.65
N ALA A 171 -6.75 5.41 2.14
CA ALA A 171 -6.85 4.91 3.51
C ALA A 171 -6.80 3.38 3.52
N ALA A 172 -6.60 2.79 4.69
CA ALA A 172 -6.49 1.34 4.86
C ALA A 172 -7.27 0.85 6.07
N SER A 173 -7.87 -0.34 5.94
CA SER A 173 -8.41 -1.14 7.03
C SER A 173 -7.66 -2.47 7.09
N ILE A 174 -7.41 -2.99 8.29
CA ILE A 174 -6.64 -4.21 8.54
C ILE A 174 -7.46 -5.15 9.41
N ARG A 175 -7.37 -6.45 9.14
CA ARG A 175 -7.91 -7.50 10.00
C ARG A 175 -6.92 -8.64 10.14
N VAL A 176 -6.90 -9.21 11.34
CA VAL A 176 -6.21 -10.46 11.65
C VAL A 176 -7.26 -11.55 11.57
N GLN A 177 -7.00 -12.59 10.80
CA GLN A 177 -7.93 -13.70 10.59
C GLN A 177 -7.23 -15.04 10.73
N THR A 178 -8.01 -16.11 10.70
CA THR A 178 -7.50 -17.48 10.80
C THR A 178 -6.34 -17.71 9.81
N GLY A 179 -5.31 -18.42 10.29
CA GLY A 179 -4.14 -18.76 9.49
C GLY A 179 -4.56 -19.47 8.20
N ARG A 180 -3.95 -19.06 7.07
CA ARG A 180 -4.17 -19.61 5.72
C ARG A 180 -5.59 -19.53 5.18
N GLN A 181 -6.46 -18.74 5.80
CA GLN A 181 -7.75 -18.41 5.23
C GLN A 181 -7.59 -17.30 4.16
N GLU A 182 -7.95 -17.59 2.91
CA GLU A 182 -7.88 -16.64 1.79
C GLU A 182 -9.07 -15.67 1.76
N VAL A 183 -10.28 -16.15 2.06
CA VAL A 183 -11.48 -15.31 2.10
C VAL A 183 -11.37 -14.30 3.23
N ILE A 184 -11.57 -13.02 2.96
CA ILE A 184 -11.50 -11.96 3.98
C ILE A 184 -12.76 -12.02 4.87
N SER A 185 -12.62 -12.54 6.09
CA SER A 185 -13.76 -12.81 6.98
C SER A 185 -14.59 -11.56 7.32
N ASP A 186 -13.92 -10.45 7.61
CA ASP A 186 -14.56 -9.22 8.10
C ASP A 186 -14.57 -8.11 7.02
N LEU A 187 -14.67 -8.53 5.74
CA LEU A 187 -14.64 -7.59 4.61
C LEU A 187 -15.76 -6.56 4.69
N ALA A 188 -16.94 -6.95 5.17
CA ALA A 188 -18.09 -6.05 5.26
C ALA A 188 -17.80 -4.84 6.16
N GLU A 189 -17.23 -5.05 7.35
CA GLU A 189 -16.90 -3.93 8.24
C GLU A 189 -15.72 -3.12 7.70
N MET A 190 -14.70 -3.75 7.10
CA MET A 190 -13.58 -3.04 6.46
C MET A 190 -14.05 -2.10 5.34
N VAL A 191 -14.94 -2.58 4.47
CA VAL A 191 -15.53 -1.78 3.38
C VAL A 191 -16.38 -0.65 3.94
N LYS A 192 -17.19 -0.93 4.97
CA LYS A 192 -18.02 0.07 5.65
C LYS A 192 -17.20 1.19 6.29
N GLU A 193 -16.09 0.86 6.95
CA GLU A 193 -15.13 1.84 7.47
C GLU A 193 -14.61 2.76 6.36
N LEU A 194 -14.14 2.17 5.26
CA LEU A 194 -13.57 2.90 4.13
C LEU A 194 -14.62 3.76 3.40
N LEU A 195 -15.86 3.28 3.27
CA LEU A 195 -16.98 4.06 2.72
C LEU A 195 -17.32 5.27 3.61
N LYS A 196 -17.31 5.11 4.94
CA LYS A 196 -17.48 6.22 5.88
C LYS A 196 -16.34 7.24 5.74
N THR A 197 -15.09 6.79 5.66
CA THR A 197 -13.94 7.68 5.45
C THR A 197 -14.01 8.41 4.12
N PHE A 198 -14.43 7.72 3.05
CA PHE A 198 -14.65 8.33 1.74
C PHE A 198 -15.70 9.43 1.82
N TYR A 199 -16.85 9.16 2.45
CA TYR A 199 -17.91 10.15 2.62
C TYR A 199 -17.43 11.37 3.42
N GLN A 200 -16.70 11.16 4.52
CA GLN A 200 -16.12 12.23 5.33
C GLN A 200 -15.10 13.08 4.57
N THR A 201 -14.38 12.49 3.61
CA THR A 201 -13.29 13.18 2.88
C THR A 201 -13.77 13.83 1.59
N CYS A 202 -14.70 13.19 0.87
CA CYS A 202 -15.19 13.62 -0.44
C CYS A 202 -16.57 14.29 -0.39
N GLY A 203 -17.29 14.18 0.74
CA GLY A 203 -18.63 14.76 0.93
C GLY A 203 -19.75 14.08 0.13
N ARG A 204 -19.46 12.94 -0.52
CA ARG A 204 -20.42 12.17 -1.33
C ARG A 204 -20.24 10.68 -1.13
N LYS A 205 -21.31 9.91 -1.25
CA LYS A 205 -21.24 8.44 -1.33
C LYS A 205 -20.72 8.06 -2.72
N PRO A 206 -19.86 7.04 -2.86
CA PRO A 206 -19.45 6.58 -4.17
C PRO A 206 -20.63 5.90 -4.87
N ASP A 207 -20.85 6.22 -6.14
CA ASP A 207 -21.85 5.54 -6.96
C ASP A 207 -21.32 4.23 -7.53
N ARG A 208 -19.99 4.12 -7.63
CA ARG A 208 -19.28 3.01 -8.28
C ARG A 208 -18.16 2.50 -7.38
N ILE A 209 -18.04 1.19 -7.27
CA ILE A 209 -16.94 0.49 -6.61
C ILE A 209 -16.19 -0.33 -7.65
N LEU A 210 -14.88 -0.08 -7.79
CA LEU A 210 -13.98 -0.95 -8.54
C LEU A 210 -13.01 -1.60 -7.55
N PHE A 211 -13.16 -2.91 -7.37
CA PHE A 211 -12.47 -3.69 -6.35
C PHE A 211 -11.46 -4.63 -7.00
N TYR A 212 -10.18 -4.47 -6.66
CA TYR A 212 -9.09 -5.35 -7.10
C TYR A 212 -8.62 -6.25 -5.95
N ARG A 213 -8.58 -7.58 -6.15
CA ARG A 213 -8.26 -8.58 -5.11
C ARG A 213 -7.05 -9.43 -5.52
N ASP A 214 -5.93 -9.36 -4.79
CA ASP A 214 -4.70 -10.14 -5.11
C ASP A 214 -4.61 -11.48 -4.39
N GLY A 215 -3.90 -12.45 -4.95
CA GLY A 215 -3.50 -13.65 -4.21
C GLY A 215 -4.53 -14.79 -4.20
N VAL A 216 -5.69 -14.61 -4.84
CA VAL A 216 -6.71 -15.64 -4.97
C VAL A 216 -6.35 -16.58 -6.13
N SER A 217 -6.36 -17.90 -5.86
CA SER A 217 -6.20 -18.92 -6.90
C SER A 217 -7.52 -19.20 -7.64
N GLU A 218 -7.45 -19.66 -8.89
CA GLU A 218 -8.65 -19.93 -9.72
C GLU A 218 -9.65 -20.88 -9.04
N GLY A 219 -9.16 -21.92 -8.36
CA GLY A 219 -10.00 -22.85 -7.60
C GLY A 219 -10.80 -22.21 -6.44
N GLN A 220 -10.49 -20.97 -6.07
CA GLN A 220 -11.16 -20.21 -5.02
C GLN A 220 -12.04 -19.07 -5.58
N PHE A 221 -12.13 -18.88 -6.89
CA PHE A 221 -12.90 -17.77 -7.48
C PHE A 221 -14.37 -17.81 -7.07
N SER A 222 -14.99 -19.00 -7.12
CA SER A 222 -16.41 -19.15 -6.78
C SER A 222 -16.73 -18.77 -5.33
N ILE A 223 -15.89 -19.20 -4.37
CA ILE A 223 -16.12 -18.90 -2.95
C ILE A 223 -15.83 -17.43 -2.64
N VAL A 224 -14.77 -16.87 -3.20
CA VAL A 224 -14.43 -15.44 -3.04
C VAL A 224 -15.51 -14.57 -3.65
N LEU A 225 -15.98 -14.86 -4.86
CA LEU A 225 -17.08 -14.14 -5.50
C LEU A 225 -18.34 -14.19 -4.63
N LYS A 226 -18.73 -15.37 -4.17
CA LYS A 226 -19.94 -15.56 -3.36
C LYS A 226 -19.87 -14.81 -2.04
N ASP A 227 -18.76 -14.90 -1.31
CA ASP A 227 -18.67 -14.41 0.06
C ASP A 227 -18.22 -12.95 0.10
N GLU A 228 -17.21 -12.54 -0.68
CA GLU A 228 -16.64 -11.20 -0.63
C GLU A 228 -17.52 -10.16 -1.34
N VAL A 229 -18.11 -10.47 -2.50
CA VAL A 229 -19.05 -9.55 -3.15
C VAL A 229 -20.31 -9.37 -2.30
N LYS A 230 -20.80 -10.46 -1.69
CA LYS A 230 -21.91 -10.38 -0.74
C LYS A 230 -21.56 -9.46 0.43
N ALA A 231 -20.37 -9.59 1.01
CA ALA A 231 -19.90 -8.73 2.09
C ALA A 231 -19.83 -7.24 1.67
N ILE A 232 -19.37 -6.93 0.46
CA ILE A 232 -19.36 -5.55 -0.08
C ILE A 232 -20.80 -5.00 -0.20
N LYS A 233 -21.73 -5.80 -0.70
CA LYS A 233 -23.15 -5.41 -0.83
C LYS A 233 -23.80 -5.22 0.54
N GLU A 234 -23.52 -6.09 1.50
CA GLU A 234 -23.98 -5.99 2.89
C GLU A 234 -23.44 -4.75 3.58
N ALA A 235 -22.17 -4.41 3.38
CA ALA A 235 -21.56 -3.18 3.88
C ALA A 235 -22.33 -1.95 3.39
N CYS A 236 -22.62 -1.88 2.08
CA CYS A 236 -23.40 -0.80 1.49
C CYS A 236 -24.81 -0.71 2.09
N LYS A 237 -25.54 -1.84 2.13
CA LYS A 237 -26.90 -1.90 2.68
C LYS A 237 -26.95 -1.53 4.17
N SER A 238 -25.92 -1.87 4.94
CA SER A 238 -25.84 -1.56 6.37
C SER A 238 -25.67 -0.07 6.67
N LEU A 239 -25.12 0.70 5.72
CA LEU A 239 -24.97 2.17 5.84
C LEU A 239 -26.26 2.89 5.48
N ASP A 240 -26.99 2.37 4.48
CA ASP A 240 -28.24 2.89 3.98
C ASP A 240 -28.92 1.78 3.17
N GLU A 241 -30.15 1.40 3.53
CA GLU A 241 -30.86 0.28 2.92
C GLU A 241 -31.07 0.45 1.41
N LYS A 242 -31.14 1.71 0.93
CA LYS A 242 -31.32 2.04 -0.49
C LYS A 242 -30.01 2.19 -1.24
N TYR A 243 -28.87 2.20 -0.55
CA TYR A 243 -27.57 2.44 -1.17
C TYR A 243 -27.05 1.18 -1.87
N LYS A 244 -27.06 1.23 -3.19
CA LYS A 244 -26.70 0.12 -4.09
C LYS A 244 -25.76 0.62 -5.20
N PRO A 245 -24.49 0.92 -4.88
CA PRO A 245 -23.53 1.32 -5.91
C PRO A 245 -23.26 0.12 -6.85
N THR A 246 -22.88 0.39 -8.08
CA THR A 246 -22.47 -0.64 -9.03
C THR A 246 -21.06 -1.13 -8.73
N ILE A 247 -20.85 -2.44 -8.73
CA ILE A 247 -19.60 -3.09 -8.34
C ILE A 247 -18.96 -3.78 -9.56
N THR A 248 -17.67 -3.53 -9.76
CA THR A 248 -16.79 -4.38 -10.58
C THR A 248 -15.77 -5.03 -9.68
N PHE A 249 -15.65 -6.35 -9.73
CA PHE A 249 -14.76 -7.16 -8.89
C PHE A 249 -13.76 -7.90 -9.77
N VAL A 250 -12.48 -7.57 -9.61
CA VAL A 250 -11.38 -8.03 -10.45
C VAL A 250 -10.35 -8.75 -9.58
N ILE A 251 -10.11 -10.03 -9.86
CA ILE A 251 -8.96 -10.74 -9.31
C ILE A 251 -7.70 -10.28 -10.02
N VAL A 252 -6.64 -10.09 -9.25
CA VAL A 252 -5.31 -9.74 -9.74
C VAL A 252 -4.35 -10.86 -9.33
N GLN A 253 -3.55 -11.35 -10.26
CA GLN A 253 -2.57 -12.39 -10.00
C GLN A 253 -1.23 -12.01 -10.62
N LYS A 254 -0.25 -11.70 -9.78
CA LYS A 254 1.14 -11.48 -10.23
C LYS A 254 1.98 -12.76 -10.24
N ARG A 255 1.58 -13.76 -9.45
CA ARG A 255 2.35 -15.00 -9.23
C ARG A 255 1.70 -16.14 -10.01
N HIS A 256 2.06 -16.27 -11.28
CA HIS A 256 1.68 -17.37 -12.16
C HIS A 256 2.85 -17.78 -13.07
N HIS A 257 2.61 -18.80 -13.91
CA HIS A 257 3.64 -19.41 -14.76
C HIS A 257 3.75 -18.78 -16.16
N THR A 258 2.73 -18.05 -16.63
CA THR A 258 2.72 -17.38 -17.95
C THR A 258 3.82 -16.32 -18.10
N ARG A 259 4.54 -16.34 -19.23
CA ARG A 259 5.56 -15.35 -19.62
C ARG A 259 5.36 -14.97 -21.09
N PHE A 260 5.64 -13.71 -21.41
CA PHE A 260 5.60 -13.21 -22.78
C PHE A 260 6.98 -12.77 -23.24
N PHE A 261 7.24 -12.99 -24.52
CA PHE A 261 8.47 -12.60 -25.19
C PHE A 261 8.10 -11.86 -26.48
N PRO A 262 8.77 -10.75 -26.80
CA PRO A 262 8.66 -10.11 -28.10
C PRO A 262 9.06 -11.09 -29.21
N MET A 263 8.32 -11.12 -30.32
CA MET A 263 8.67 -11.94 -31.48
C MET A 263 9.87 -11.37 -32.23
N GLU A 264 10.01 -10.05 -32.23
CA GLU A 264 11.13 -9.34 -32.85
C GLU A 264 11.88 -8.49 -31.81
N SER A 265 13.20 -8.36 -31.99
CA SER A 265 14.04 -7.58 -31.07
C SER A 265 13.69 -6.08 -31.03
N LYS A 266 13.05 -5.54 -32.08
CA LYS A 266 12.61 -4.14 -32.13
C LYS A 266 11.45 -3.84 -31.16
N ASP A 267 10.66 -4.86 -30.84
CA ASP A 267 9.50 -4.77 -29.95
C ASP A 267 9.87 -5.05 -28.48
N ALA A 268 11.15 -5.32 -28.22
CA ALA A 268 11.69 -5.57 -26.90
C ALA A 268 12.11 -4.29 -26.19
N ASP A 269 11.95 -4.27 -24.87
CA ASP A 269 12.58 -3.28 -24.00
C ASP A 269 14.09 -3.54 -23.89
N ARG A 270 14.80 -2.63 -23.20
CA ARG A 270 16.26 -2.72 -23.01
C ARG A 270 16.75 -4.01 -22.33
N THR A 271 15.87 -4.78 -21.69
CA THR A 271 16.22 -6.05 -21.03
C THR A 271 15.68 -7.27 -21.77
N GLY A 272 15.15 -7.10 -22.99
CA GLY A 272 14.63 -8.18 -23.82
C GLY A 272 13.18 -8.58 -23.49
N ASN A 273 12.47 -7.81 -22.66
CA ASN A 273 11.07 -8.09 -22.30
C ASN A 273 10.09 -7.32 -23.21
N CYS A 274 8.81 -7.66 -23.14
CA CYS A 274 7.77 -6.84 -23.77
C CYS A 274 7.77 -5.40 -23.24
N GLN A 275 7.34 -4.45 -24.06
CA GLN A 275 7.23 -3.05 -23.65
C GLN A 275 6.17 -2.87 -22.53
N PRO A 276 6.32 -1.88 -21.64
CA PRO A 276 5.28 -1.53 -20.70
C PRO A 276 3.99 -1.14 -21.44
N GLY A 277 2.87 -1.73 -21.06
CA GLY A 277 1.58 -1.54 -21.73
C GLY A 277 1.20 -2.69 -22.67
N THR A 278 2.05 -3.71 -22.84
CA THR A 278 1.65 -4.93 -23.56
C THR A 278 0.46 -5.59 -22.86
N VAL A 279 -0.62 -5.77 -23.62
CA VAL A 279 -1.84 -6.48 -23.22
C VAL A 279 -1.96 -7.76 -24.04
N VAL A 280 -2.37 -8.85 -23.39
CA VAL A 280 -2.75 -10.11 -24.04
C VAL A 280 -4.12 -10.53 -23.53
N GLU A 281 -5.12 -10.45 -24.40
CA GLU A 281 -6.53 -10.73 -24.08
C GLU A 281 -7.15 -11.85 -24.94
N SER A 282 -6.35 -12.49 -25.80
CA SER A 282 -6.83 -13.54 -26.70
C SER A 282 -5.85 -14.72 -26.79
N VAL A 283 -6.33 -15.82 -27.38
CA VAL A 283 -5.61 -17.09 -27.65
C VAL A 283 -5.29 -17.91 -26.41
N ILE A 284 -4.74 -17.30 -25.37
CA ILE A 284 -4.27 -17.97 -24.15
C ILE A 284 -5.03 -17.54 -22.88
N THR A 285 -5.99 -16.64 -23.03
CA THR A 285 -6.94 -16.20 -22.00
C THR A 285 -8.11 -17.18 -21.88
N HIS A 286 -8.98 -16.97 -20.89
CA HIS A 286 -10.14 -17.81 -20.69
C HIS A 286 -11.09 -17.76 -21.91
N PRO A 287 -11.62 -18.90 -22.39
CA PRO A 287 -12.42 -18.94 -23.62
C PRO A 287 -13.78 -18.23 -23.52
N PHE A 288 -14.28 -17.98 -22.30
CA PHE A 288 -15.63 -17.45 -22.08
C PHE A 288 -15.72 -16.33 -21.04
N GLU A 289 -14.67 -16.12 -20.25
CA GLU A 289 -14.69 -15.17 -19.14
C GLU A 289 -13.88 -13.94 -19.53
N PHE A 290 -14.05 -12.86 -18.76
CA PHE A 290 -13.34 -11.63 -19.05
C PHE A 290 -12.03 -11.59 -18.26
N ASP A 291 -10.95 -12.03 -18.91
CA ASP A 291 -9.60 -11.96 -18.38
C ASP A 291 -8.60 -11.37 -19.39
N PHE A 292 -7.50 -10.84 -18.87
CA PHE A 292 -6.41 -10.32 -19.67
C PHE A 292 -5.11 -10.29 -18.88
N TYR A 293 -4.00 -10.39 -19.58
CA TYR A 293 -2.69 -10.09 -19.02
C TYR A 293 -2.26 -8.68 -19.39
N LEU A 294 -1.64 -7.98 -18.44
CA LEU A 294 -1.08 -6.64 -18.65
C LEU A 294 0.33 -6.58 -18.07
N GLN A 295 1.32 -6.32 -18.93
CA GLN A 295 2.67 -5.98 -18.53
C GLN A 295 2.80 -4.47 -18.37
N SER A 296 2.37 -3.95 -17.22
CA SER A 296 2.32 -2.49 -16.97
C SER A 296 3.66 -1.81 -16.72
N HIS A 297 4.76 -2.56 -16.57
CA HIS A 297 6.02 -2.05 -16.06
C HIS A 297 7.22 -2.49 -16.90
N PRO A 298 8.31 -1.68 -16.93
CA PRO A 298 9.53 -2.05 -17.63
C PRO A 298 10.30 -3.15 -16.90
N GLY A 299 10.94 -4.05 -17.67
CA GLY A 299 11.89 -5.01 -17.15
C GLY A 299 13.11 -4.31 -16.55
N LEU A 300 13.42 -4.65 -15.30
CA LEU A 300 14.68 -4.22 -14.68
C LEU A 300 15.75 -5.29 -14.78
N GLN A 301 15.37 -6.55 -14.59
CA GLN A 301 16.26 -7.70 -14.63
C GLN A 301 15.42 -8.97 -14.81
N GLY A 302 15.96 -9.93 -15.57
CA GLY A 302 15.30 -11.21 -15.85
C GLY A 302 14.05 -11.04 -16.72
N THR A 303 13.20 -12.07 -16.69
CA THR A 303 11.93 -12.07 -17.42
C THR A 303 10.83 -11.44 -16.57
N SER A 304 10.20 -10.41 -17.12
CA SER A 304 9.04 -9.72 -16.57
C SER A 304 7.89 -10.71 -16.36
N ARG A 305 7.15 -10.48 -15.27
CA ARG A 305 5.90 -11.19 -15.01
C ARG A 305 4.75 -10.24 -15.37
N PRO A 306 4.03 -10.47 -16.48
CA PRO A 306 2.80 -9.73 -16.75
C PRO A 306 1.82 -10.04 -15.61
N THR A 307 0.97 -9.09 -15.21
CA THR A 307 -0.06 -9.36 -14.21
C THR A 307 -1.31 -9.84 -14.91
N HIS A 308 -1.90 -10.93 -14.42
CA HIS A 308 -3.18 -11.45 -14.89
C HIS A 308 -4.33 -10.79 -14.14
N TYR A 309 -5.33 -10.30 -14.86
CA TYR A 309 -6.55 -9.70 -14.35
C TYR A 309 -7.73 -10.54 -14.80
N HIS A 310 -8.60 -10.91 -13.88
CA HIS A 310 -9.76 -11.75 -14.15
C HIS A 310 -11.01 -11.13 -13.51
N VAL A 311 -12.00 -10.77 -14.32
CA VAL A 311 -13.21 -10.06 -13.88
C VAL A 311 -14.28 -11.07 -13.48
N LEU A 312 -14.57 -11.16 -12.17
CA LEU A 312 -15.57 -12.08 -11.64
C LEU A 312 -16.98 -11.49 -11.59
N LEU A 313 -17.07 -10.15 -11.54
CA LEU A 313 -18.33 -9.42 -11.58
C LEU A 313 -18.11 -8.07 -12.23
N ASP A 314 -19.02 -7.66 -13.10
CA ASP A 314 -19.04 -6.30 -13.62
C ASP A 314 -20.45 -5.74 -13.77
N GLU A 315 -20.88 -4.97 -12.78
CA GLU A 315 -22.15 -4.21 -12.82
C GLU A 315 -21.95 -2.81 -13.42
N ASN A 316 -20.71 -2.39 -13.69
CA ASN A 316 -20.42 -1.08 -14.27
C ASN A 316 -20.40 -1.10 -15.81
N GLY A 317 -20.36 -2.27 -16.44
CA GLY A 317 -20.44 -2.45 -17.89
C GLY A 317 -19.18 -1.97 -18.62
N PHE A 318 -18.01 -2.31 -18.10
CA PHE A 318 -16.73 -2.10 -18.77
C PHE A 318 -16.68 -2.90 -20.07
N ASN A 319 -16.12 -2.28 -21.11
CA ASN A 319 -15.54 -3.03 -22.21
C ASN A 319 -14.04 -3.30 -21.93
N SER A 320 -13.45 -4.22 -22.68
CA SER A 320 -12.03 -4.61 -22.56
C SER A 320 -11.10 -3.40 -22.52
N ASP A 321 -11.13 -2.56 -23.55
CA ASP A 321 -10.26 -1.38 -23.68
C ASP A 321 -10.33 -0.47 -22.47
N SER A 322 -11.54 -0.20 -21.98
CA SER A 322 -11.77 0.75 -20.88
C SER A 322 -11.20 0.25 -19.55
N LEU A 323 -11.36 -1.04 -19.21
CA LEU A 323 -10.82 -1.60 -17.97
C LEU A 323 -9.30 -1.82 -18.07
N GLN A 324 -8.80 -2.28 -19.21
CA GLN A 324 -7.38 -2.47 -19.46
C GLN A 324 -6.62 -1.14 -19.40
N THR A 325 -7.12 -0.12 -20.10
CA THR A 325 -6.55 1.23 -20.11
C THR A 325 -6.59 1.86 -18.72
N LEU A 326 -7.71 1.74 -18.01
CA LEU A 326 -7.81 2.23 -16.63
C LEU A 326 -6.79 1.56 -15.72
N SER A 327 -6.69 0.22 -15.78
CA SER A 327 -5.75 -0.56 -14.96
C SER A 327 -4.29 -0.20 -15.27
N TYR A 328 -3.96 0.01 -16.55
CA TYR A 328 -2.64 0.48 -16.96
C TYR A 328 -2.34 1.90 -16.48
N ASN A 329 -3.25 2.85 -16.69
CA ASN A 329 -3.06 4.24 -16.26
C ASN A 329 -2.88 4.35 -14.75
N LEU A 330 -3.66 3.57 -13.97
CA LEU A 330 -3.50 3.49 -12.52
C LEU A 330 -2.08 3.06 -12.11
N CYS A 331 -1.38 2.24 -12.89
CA CYS A 331 -0.01 1.82 -12.55
C CYS A 331 1.01 2.96 -12.51
N TYR A 332 0.67 4.17 -12.97
CA TYR A 332 1.51 5.37 -12.93
C TYR A 332 1.32 6.25 -11.67
N VAL A 333 0.31 5.97 -10.83
CA VAL A 333 0.04 6.76 -9.62
C VAL A 333 0.53 6.10 -8.32
N PHE A 334 1.45 5.14 -8.43
CA PHE A 334 2.09 4.57 -7.26
C PHE A 334 3.03 5.59 -6.59
N ALA A 335 2.67 6.04 -5.41
CA ALA A 335 3.27 7.22 -4.79
C ALA A 335 4.74 7.06 -4.34
N ARG A 336 5.34 5.87 -4.37
CA ARG A 336 6.76 5.68 -3.95
C ARG A 336 7.79 5.91 -5.05
N CYS A 337 7.38 5.99 -6.32
CA CYS A 337 8.32 6.16 -7.42
C CYS A 337 7.67 6.88 -8.61
N THR A 338 8.53 7.39 -9.49
CA THR A 338 8.14 8.04 -10.76
C THR A 338 8.21 7.04 -11.93
N ARG A 339 7.74 5.81 -11.71
CA ARG A 339 7.77 4.71 -12.69
C ARG A 339 6.49 3.91 -12.61
N ALA A 340 6.04 3.39 -13.74
CA ALA A 340 4.93 2.43 -13.76
C ALA A 340 5.28 1.17 -12.95
N VAL A 341 4.35 0.73 -12.11
CA VAL A 341 4.47 -0.47 -11.30
C VAL A 341 3.73 -1.65 -11.91
N SER A 342 4.09 -2.86 -11.49
CA SER A 342 3.52 -4.12 -12.02
C SER A 342 2.10 -4.43 -11.58
N LEU A 343 1.57 -3.69 -10.59
CA LEU A 343 0.28 -3.94 -9.97
C LEU A 343 -0.43 -2.61 -9.84
N VAL A 344 -1.75 -2.61 -10.04
CA VAL A 344 -2.57 -1.43 -9.75
C VAL A 344 -2.30 -0.96 -8.31
N PRO A 345 -2.10 0.35 -8.07
CA PRO A 345 -1.73 0.86 -6.76
C PRO A 345 -2.66 0.49 -5.60
N PRO A 346 -4.00 0.38 -5.74
CA PRO A 346 -4.85 -0.13 -4.65
C PRO A 346 -4.34 -1.47 -4.08
N VAL A 347 -4.04 -2.42 -4.95
CA VAL A 347 -3.52 -3.74 -4.54
C VAL A 347 -2.12 -3.60 -3.96
N TYR A 348 -1.25 -2.84 -4.62
CA TYR A 348 0.10 -2.64 -4.13
C TYR A 348 0.11 -2.00 -2.73
N TYR A 349 -0.80 -1.07 -2.46
CA TYR A 349 -0.96 -0.49 -1.12
C TYR A 349 -1.47 -1.52 -0.11
N ALA A 350 -2.39 -2.41 -0.48
CA ALA A 350 -2.82 -3.50 0.40
C ALA A 350 -1.64 -4.40 0.82
N HIS A 351 -0.72 -4.73 -0.11
CA HIS A 351 0.49 -5.51 0.23
C HIS A 351 1.37 -4.78 1.24
N LEU A 352 1.51 -3.46 1.09
CA LEU A 352 2.30 -2.64 2.01
C LEU A 352 1.65 -2.52 3.38
N VAL A 353 0.32 -2.49 3.43
CA VAL A 353 -0.46 -2.49 4.66
C VAL A 353 -0.32 -3.83 5.37
N CYS A 354 -0.49 -4.96 4.69
CA CYS A 354 -0.24 -6.29 5.23
C CYS A 354 1.18 -6.43 5.80
N ALA A 355 2.19 -6.01 5.03
CA ALA A 355 3.58 -6.03 5.47
C ALA A 355 3.84 -5.12 6.68
N ARG A 356 3.14 -3.98 6.77
CA ARG A 356 3.23 -3.06 7.90
C ARG A 356 2.56 -3.63 9.15
N ALA A 357 1.38 -4.22 9.00
CA ALA A 357 0.57 -4.76 10.08
C ALA A 357 1.27 -5.89 10.84
N ARG A 358 2.14 -6.65 10.15
CA ARG A 358 3.04 -7.62 10.83
C ARG A 358 3.78 -6.92 11.97
N PHE A 359 4.44 -5.79 11.71
CA PHE A 359 5.19 -5.03 12.73
C PHE A 359 4.36 -4.47 13.90
N HIS A 360 3.03 -4.58 13.88
CA HIS A 360 2.16 -4.10 14.95
C HIS A 360 1.88 -5.16 16.02
N ALA A 361 2.36 -6.39 15.84
CA ALA A 361 2.29 -7.43 16.86
C ALA A 361 3.23 -7.12 18.04
N SER A 362 2.72 -7.19 19.26
CA SER A 362 3.52 -7.10 20.49
C SER A 362 3.97 -8.49 20.95
N GLY A 363 5.24 -8.63 21.36
CA GLY A 363 5.76 -9.87 21.94
C GLY A 363 6.31 -10.89 20.94
N GLU A 364 6.35 -10.57 19.65
CA GLU A 364 7.07 -11.39 18.67
C GLU A 364 8.58 -11.09 18.73
N ASN A 365 9.38 -12.15 18.89
CA ASN A 365 10.78 -12.09 18.47
C ASN A 365 10.77 -11.92 16.94
N TRP A 366 11.12 -10.72 16.46
CA TRP A 366 11.33 -10.40 15.05
C TRP A 366 12.58 -11.09 14.48
N SER A 367 12.82 -12.36 14.84
CA SER A 367 13.91 -13.16 14.31
C SER A 367 13.60 -13.62 12.87
N ASP A 368 14.65 -13.74 12.08
CA ASP A 368 14.61 -14.30 10.73
C ASP A 368 13.86 -15.64 10.71
N PRO A 369 13.24 -16.03 9.58
CA PRO A 369 12.39 -17.22 9.48
C PRO A 369 13.08 -18.55 9.81
N ASP A 370 14.40 -18.56 10.03
CA ASP A 370 15.22 -19.74 10.29
C ASP A 370 15.47 -20.06 11.79
N THR A 371 14.88 -19.31 12.73
CA THR A 371 15.04 -19.64 14.16
C THR A 371 13.69 -19.92 14.82
N SER A 372 13.36 -21.20 14.88
CA SER A 372 12.30 -21.77 15.69
C SER A 372 12.72 -21.78 17.16
N GLU A 373 12.12 -20.94 18.00
CA GLU A 373 11.89 -21.28 19.41
C GLU A 373 10.83 -20.39 20.08
N GLY A 374 9.83 -21.08 20.64
CA GLY A 374 8.88 -20.73 21.69
C GLY A 374 8.53 -19.27 22.03
N ALA A 375 7.29 -18.89 21.73
CA ALA A 375 6.41 -18.17 22.67
C ALA A 375 4.94 -18.40 22.30
N GLY A 376 4.26 -19.27 23.05
CA GLY A 376 2.82 -19.57 22.91
C GLY A 376 1.92 -18.47 23.48
N GLY A 377 2.07 -17.24 23.00
CA GLY A 377 1.15 -16.14 23.27
C GLY A 377 0.31 -15.85 22.02
N VAL A 378 -1.01 -15.66 22.18
CA VAL A 378 -1.85 -15.12 21.11
C VAL A 378 -1.33 -13.72 20.79
N ALA A 379 -0.70 -13.54 19.63
CA ALA A 379 -0.18 -12.26 19.20
C ALA A 379 -1.32 -11.21 19.21
N SER A 380 -1.21 -10.20 20.07
CA SER A 380 -2.12 -9.06 20.07
C SER A 380 -1.59 -8.03 19.07
N TYR A 381 -2.41 -7.71 18.06
CA TYR A 381 -2.08 -6.71 17.06
C TYR A 381 -2.60 -5.36 17.52
N ALA A 382 -1.68 -4.42 17.74
CA ALA A 382 -2.06 -3.09 18.18
C ALA A 382 -2.75 -2.31 17.04
N ALA A 383 -3.89 -1.68 17.35
CA ALA A 383 -4.62 -0.86 16.39
C ALA A 383 -3.84 0.42 16.06
N VAL A 384 -3.87 0.81 14.78
CA VAL A 384 -3.29 2.08 14.32
C VAL A 384 -4.07 3.24 14.93
N LYS A 385 -3.34 4.27 15.38
CA LYS A 385 -3.91 5.48 15.97
C LYS A 385 -4.80 6.23 14.97
N ALA A 386 -5.90 6.80 15.48
CA ALA A 386 -6.93 7.45 14.66
C ALA A 386 -6.38 8.58 13.78
N GLU A 387 -5.35 9.29 14.26
CA GLU A 387 -4.65 10.35 13.54
C GLU A 387 -4.01 9.88 12.24
N LEU A 388 -3.64 8.59 12.16
CA LEU A 388 -2.97 8.01 11.01
C LEU A 388 -3.91 7.29 10.04
N LEU A 389 -5.16 7.03 10.44
CA LEU A 389 -6.14 6.31 9.61
C LEU A 389 -6.53 7.08 8.33
N LYS A 390 -6.30 8.39 8.30
CA LYS A 390 -6.62 9.27 7.16
C LYS A 390 -5.42 9.54 6.23
N VAL A 391 -4.26 8.98 6.53
CA VAL A 391 -3.03 9.17 5.75
C VAL A 391 -2.41 7.84 5.36
N MET A 392 -1.51 7.88 4.38
CA MET A 392 -0.84 6.68 3.88
C MET A 392 0.36 6.31 4.76
N TYR A 393 0.13 6.03 6.05
CA TYR A 393 1.19 5.74 7.04
C TYR A 393 2.05 4.52 6.63
N PHE A 394 1.47 3.59 5.87
CA PHE A 394 2.09 2.38 5.32
C PHE A 394 3.17 2.67 4.25
N MET A 395 3.32 3.92 3.80
CA MET A 395 4.25 4.31 2.72
C MET A 395 5.74 4.34 3.09
#